data_AF-A0ABD5ZZ68-F1
#
_entry.id   AF-A0ABD5ZZ68-F1
#
_cell.length_a   1.000
_cell.length_b   1.000
_cell.length_c   1.000
_cell.angle_alpha   90.00
_cell.angle_beta   90.00
_cell.angle_gamma   90.00
#
_symmetry.space_group_name_H-M   'P 1'
#
loop_
_entity.id
_entity.type
_entity.pdbx_description
1 polymer ?
#
loop_
_entity_poly.entity_id
_entity_poly.type
_entity_poly.pdbx_seq_one_letter_code
_entity_poly.pdbx_strand_id
1 'polypeptide(L)'
;MSLSVPVAMVLLFMLGSALAAALLRDVVGSIVAFAGYSFGVAVLWAFLRAPDVALTEAAVGAGITTVLFLLTIARTSVSRSERFEGISLRSLLAVVAIVVTVGATVPALPPVGASGTPVLSGGVSQYYLDNAYDQTGVTNVVTAVLVGYRGFDTLGEAAVVFAAGIAMLLVLRREAFV
;
A
#
# COMPACT_ATOMS: atom_id res chain seq x y z
N MET A 1 12.66 -15.60 11.49
CA MET A 1 12.33 -14.38 12.23
C MET A 1 11.21 -14.72 13.20
N SER A 2 11.41 -14.66 14.51
CA SER A 2 10.30 -14.82 15.47
C SER A 2 9.42 -13.58 15.42
N LEU A 3 8.09 -13.73 15.49
CA LEU A 3 7.19 -12.59 15.62
C LEU A 3 7.49 -11.90 16.95
N SER A 4 8.05 -10.69 16.89
CA SER A 4 8.18 -9.88 18.10
C SER A 4 6.78 -9.47 18.56
N VAL A 5 6.60 -9.32 19.87
CA VAL A 5 5.30 -8.91 20.46
C VAL A 5 4.77 -7.63 19.81
N PRO A 6 5.58 -6.57 19.57
CA PRO A 6 5.10 -5.36 18.89
C PRO A 6 4.59 -5.62 17.46
N VAL A 7 5.31 -6.45 16.68
CA VAL A 7 4.89 -6.79 15.31
C VAL A 7 3.60 -7.60 15.33
N ALA A 8 3.47 -8.55 16.25
CA ALA A 8 2.23 -9.32 16.42
C ALA A 8 1.04 -8.43 16.76
N MET A 9 1.23 -7.44 17.64
CA MET A 9 0.18 -6.47 18.00
C MET A 9 -0.24 -5.62 16.80
N VAL A 10 0.71 -5.13 16.00
CA VAL A 10 0.42 -4.36 14.78
C VAL A 10 -0.33 -5.22 13.76
N LEU A 11 0.08 -6.47 13.56
CA LEU A 11 -0.62 -7.38 12.65
C LEU A 11 -2.04 -7.69 13.11
N LEU A 12 -2.25 -7.89 14.42
CA LEU A 12 -3.58 -8.09 14.98
C LEU A 12 -4.45 -6.84 14.80
N PHE A 13 -3.90 -5.66 15.05
CA PHE A 13 -4.57 -4.39 14.79
C PHE A 13 -4.94 -4.24 13.31
N MET A 14 -4.02 -4.52 12.39
CA MET A 14 -4.28 -4.49 10.94
C MET A 14 -5.40 -5.46 10.55
N LEU A 15 -5.37 -6.71 11.04
CA LEU A 15 -6.44 -7.68 10.79
C LEU A 15 -7.78 -7.16 11.31
N GLY A 16 -7.82 -6.64 12.53
CA GLY A 16 -9.01 -6.04 13.13
C GLY A 16 -9.54 -4.85 12.34
N SER A 17 -8.67 -3.94 11.89
CA SER A 17 -9.02 -2.79 11.05
C SER A 17 -9.53 -3.21 9.67
N ALA A 18 -8.93 -4.24 9.04
CA ALA A 18 -9.39 -4.77 7.76
C ALA A 18 -10.78 -5.42 7.89
N LEU A 19 -10.99 -6.22 8.94
CA LEU A 19 -12.29 -6.80 9.28
C LEU A 19 -13.33 -5.70 9.55
N ALA A 20 -12.97 -4.68 10.34
CA ALA A 20 -13.85 -3.55 10.62
C ALA A 20 -14.20 -2.78 9.33
N ALA A 21 -13.23 -2.47 8.47
CA ALA A 21 -13.48 -1.78 7.21
C ALA A 21 -14.46 -2.55 6.30
N ALA A 22 -14.37 -3.89 6.29
CA ALA A 22 -15.24 -4.75 5.49
C ALA A 22 -16.64 -4.98 6.09
N LEU A 23 -16.77 -4.92 7.43
CA LEU A 23 -18.01 -5.27 8.14
C LEU A 23 -18.82 -4.04 8.59
N LEU A 24 -18.19 -2.87 8.73
CA LEU A 24 -18.87 -1.65 9.13
C LEU A 24 -19.87 -1.23 8.04
N ARG A 25 -21.08 -0.90 8.50
CA ARG A 25 -22.17 -0.42 7.64
C ARG A 25 -22.13 1.08 7.42
N ASP A 26 -21.41 1.78 8.30
CA ASP A 26 -21.22 3.22 8.19
C ASP A 26 -19.99 3.50 7.33
N VAL A 27 -20.17 4.24 6.24
CA VAL A 27 -19.09 4.50 5.28
C VAL A 27 -17.98 5.32 5.92
N VAL A 28 -18.31 6.26 6.80
CA VAL A 28 -17.30 7.05 7.52
C VAL A 28 -16.50 6.14 8.46
N GLY A 29 -17.17 5.28 9.21
CA GLY A 29 -16.54 4.23 10.01
C GLY A 29 -15.63 3.31 9.20
N SER A 30 -16.05 2.87 8.01
CA SER A 30 -15.23 2.05 7.11
C SER A 30 -14.00 2.80 6.61
N ILE A 31 -14.14 4.08 6.27
CA ILE A 31 -13.01 4.94 5.87
C ILE A 31 -12.00 5.09 7.01
N VAL A 32 -12.47 5.33 8.24
CA VAL A 32 -11.60 5.45 9.43
C VAL A 32 -10.91 4.11 9.73
N ALA A 33 -11.62 2.99 9.62
CA ALA A 33 -11.03 1.66 9.80
C ALA A 33 -9.97 1.35 8.73
N PHE A 34 -10.23 1.73 7.48
CA PHE A 34 -9.27 1.59 6.38
C PHE A 34 -8.02 2.47 6.58
N ALA A 35 -8.20 3.71 7.05
CA ALA A 35 -7.10 4.59 7.43
C ALA A 35 -6.25 3.99 8.57
N GLY A 36 -6.91 3.39 9.57
CA GLY A 36 -6.26 2.65 10.64
C GLY A 36 -5.44 1.47 10.12
N TYR A 37 -5.97 0.68 9.18
CA TYR A 37 -5.24 -0.40 8.53
C TYR A 37 -3.95 0.11 7.87
N SER A 38 -4.05 1.16 7.04
CA SER A 38 -2.89 1.76 6.35
C SER A 38 -1.88 2.36 7.32
N PHE A 39 -2.33 2.99 8.41
CA PHE A 39 -1.44 3.43 9.48
C PHE A 39 -0.70 2.25 10.13
N GLY A 40 -1.37 1.11 10.35
CA GLY A 40 -0.75 -0.12 10.81
C GLY A 40 0.35 -0.62 9.87
N VAL A 41 0.11 -0.56 8.55
CA VAL A 41 1.12 -0.88 7.51
C VAL A 41 2.33 0.06 7.62
N ALA A 42 2.12 1.37 7.77
CA ALA A 42 3.20 2.34 7.94
C ALA A 42 4.07 2.02 9.18
N VAL A 43 3.43 1.70 10.31
CA VAL A 43 4.14 1.30 11.54
C VAL A 43 4.89 -0.02 11.34
N LEU A 44 4.32 -0.97 10.61
CA LEU A 44 5.00 -2.23 10.27
C LEU A 44 6.27 -1.95 9.45
N TRP A 45 6.23 -1.07 8.45
CA TRP A 45 7.40 -0.68 7.68
C TRP A 45 8.48 -0.02 8.53
N ALA A 46 8.09 0.82 9.50
CA ALA A 46 9.02 1.40 10.46
C ALA A 46 9.73 0.33 11.30
N PHE A 47 9.00 -0.70 11.77
CA PHE A 47 9.60 -1.84 12.47
C PHE A 47 10.52 -2.68 11.57
N LEU A 48 10.20 -2.78 10.29
CA LEU A 48 11.04 -3.43 9.27
C LEU A 48 12.22 -2.58 8.80
N ARG A 49 12.47 -1.42 9.44
CA ARG A 49 13.56 -0.49 9.11
C ARG A 49 13.48 0.06 7.69
N ALA A 50 12.27 0.28 7.19
CA ALA A 50 11.99 0.93 5.91
C ALA A 50 11.32 2.30 6.15
N PRO A 51 12.07 3.32 6.64
CA PRO A 51 11.50 4.61 7.04
C PRO A 51 10.88 5.38 5.87
N ASP A 52 11.50 5.33 4.69
CA ASP A 52 11.00 6.05 3.51
C ASP A 52 9.65 5.48 3.05
N VAL A 53 9.53 4.14 3.00
CA VAL A 53 8.27 3.45 2.67
C VAL A 53 7.21 3.70 3.74
N ALA A 54 7.60 3.72 5.02
CA ALA A 54 6.70 4.03 6.12
C ALA A 54 6.12 5.46 5.99
N LEU A 55 6.96 6.44 5.64
CA LEU A 55 6.55 7.82 5.45
C LEU A 55 5.59 7.95 4.27
N THR A 56 5.88 7.31 3.14
CA THR A 56 5.00 7.35 1.96
C THR A 56 3.66 6.68 2.23
N GLU A 57 3.65 5.55 2.94
CA GLU A 57 2.41 4.85 3.33
C GLU A 57 1.56 5.72 4.28
N ALA A 58 2.19 6.33 5.28
CA ALA A 58 1.49 7.21 6.20
C ALA A 58 0.90 8.43 5.49
N ALA A 59 1.65 9.05 4.57
CA ALA A 59 1.20 10.23 3.84
C ALA A 59 0.09 9.91 2.82
N VAL A 60 0.26 8.88 2.00
CA VAL A 60 -0.64 8.57 0.88
C VAL A 60 -1.79 7.67 1.32
N GLY A 61 -1.49 6.55 1.98
CA GLY A 61 -2.48 5.56 2.37
C GLY A 61 -3.35 6.06 3.52
N ALA A 62 -2.74 6.41 4.66
CA ALA A 62 -3.50 6.86 5.83
C ALA A 62 -3.95 8.33 5.70
N GLY A 63 -3.18 9.18 5.02
CA GLY A 63 -3.45 10.61 4.86
C GLY A 63 -4.35 10.93 3.66
N ILE A 64 -3.76 11.07 2.47
CA ILE A 64 -4.43 11.60 1.28
C ILE A 64 -5.65 10.75 0.89
N THR A 65 -5.54 9.42 0.90
CA THR A 65 -6.66 8.53 0.51
C THR A 65 -7.87 8.72 1.42
N THR A 66 -7.65 8.83 2.74
CA THR A 66 -8.69 9.12 3.72
C THR A 66 -9.38 10.44 3.43
N VAL A 67 -8.60 11.50 3.17
CA VAL A 67 -9.15 12.82 2.81
C VAL A 67 -9.97 12.73 1.53
N LEU A 68 -9.48 12.06 0.48
CA LEU A 68 -10.20 11.90 -0.78
C LEU A 68 -11.51 11.13 -0.59
N PHE A 69 -11.53 10.05 0.22
CA PHE A 69 -12.76 9.33 0.52
C PHE A 69 -13.75 10.18 1.34
N LEU A 70 -13.29 10.92 2.33
CA LEU A 70 -14.15 11.82 3.11
C LEU A 70 -14.70 12.97 2.25
N LEU A 71 -13.89 13.56 1.37
CA LEU A 71 -14.36 14.58 0.42
C LEU A 71 -15.40 14.01 -0.55
N THR A 72 -15.19 12.79 -1.02
CA THR A 72 -16.14 12.10 -1.89
C THR A 72 -17.46 11.90 -1.17
N ILE A 73 -17.44 11.33 0.05
CA ILE A 73 -18.66 11.06 0.80
C ILE A 73 -19.38 12.35 1.23
N ALA A 74 -18.65 13.43 1.52
CA ALA A 74 -19.22 14.74 1.82
C ALA A 74 -19.93 15.38 0.62
N ARG A 75 -19.63 14.93 -0.61
CA ARG A 75 -20.22 15.44 -1.86
C ARG A 75 -21.21 14.47 -2.50
N THR A 76 -21.40 13.28 -1.94
CA THR A 76 -22.38 12.29 -2.41
C THR A 76 -23.46 12.06 -1.36
N SER A 77 -24.69 11.78 -1.78
CA SER A 77 -25.69 11.26 -0.86
C SER A 77 -25.40 9.78 -0.63
N VAL A 78 -25.15 9.40 0.64
CA VAL A 78 -25.13 7.99 1.02
C VAL A 78 -26.57 7.51 1.01
N SER A 79 -27.02 6.96 -0.12
CA SER A 79 -28.28 6.23 -0.14
C SER A 79 -28.09 4.98 0.72
N ARG A 80 -28.66 5.02 1.92
CA ARG A 80 -28.74 3.85 2.80
C ARG A 80 -29.76 2.90 2.19
N SER A 81 -29.38 2.23 1.11
CA SER A 81 -30.15 1.11 0.58
C SER A 81 -30.27 0.08 1.69
N GLU A 82 -31.46 -0.06 2.27
CA GLU A 82 -31.75 -1.12 3.23
C GLU A 82 -31.83 -2.50 2.57
N ARG A 83 -31.69 -2.57 1.24
CA ARG A 83 -31.59 -3.83 0.51
C ARG A 83 -30.14 -4.30 0.51
N PHE A 84 -29.86 -5.24 1.41
CA PHE A 84 -28.74 -6.15 1.26
C PHE A 84 -28.91 -6.88 -0.07
N GLU A 85 -28.05 -6.59 -1.05
CA GLU A 85 -27.77 -7.56 -2.08
C GLU A 85 -27.19 -8.78 -1.35
N GLY A 86 -27.90 -9.90 -1.34
CA GLY A 86 -27.36 -11.13 -0.77
C GLY A 86 -26.02 -11.44 -1.42
N ILE A 87 -25.06 -11.97 -0.66
CA ILE A 87 -23.77 -12.36 -1.24
C ILE A 87 -24.06 -13.38 -2.34
N SER A 88 -23.87 -12.97 -3.60
CA SER A 88 -24.14 -13.85 -4.71
C SER A 88 -23.17 -15.03 -4.64
N LEU A 89 -23.65 -16.25 -4.89
CA LEU A 89 -22.80 -17.43 -4.91
C LEU A 89 -21.62 -17.24 -5.87
N ARG A 90 -21.82 -16.53 -6.99
CA ARG A 90 -20.77 -16.21 -7.96
C ARG A 90 -19.69 -15.31 -7.37
N SER A 91 -20.07 -14.25 -6.65
CA SER A 91 -19.12 -13.35 -5.97
C SER A 91 -18.35 -14.10 -4.88
N LEU A 92 -19.03 -14.94 -4.10
CA LEU A 92 -18.38 -15.76 -3.07
C LEU A 92 -17.38 -16.74 -3.69
N LEU A 93 -17.79 -17.49 -4.72
CA LEU A 93 -16.92 -18.42 -5.43
C LEU A 93 -15.72 -17.70 -6.08
N ALA A 94 -15.92 -16.50 -6.64
CA ALA A 94 -14.84 -15.69 -7.19
C ALA A 94 -13.82 -15.27 -6.11
N VAL A 95 -14.29 -14.79 -4.96
CA VAL A 95 -13.41 -14.42 -3.84
C VAL A 95 -12.67 -15.66 -3.31
N VAL A 96 -13.37 -16.77 -3.09
CA VAL A 96 -12.75 -18.02 -2.65
C VAL A 96 -11.73 -18.51 -3.67
N ALA A 97 -12.03 -18.46 -4.97
CA ALA A 97 -11.09 -18.85 -6.02
C ALA A 97 -9.82 -17.97 -6.00
N ILE A 98 -9.96 -16.66 -5.84
CA ILE A 98 -8.81 -15.75 -5.71
C ILE A 98 -7.99 -16.09 -4.47
N VAL A 99 -8.63 -16.23 -3.30
CA VAL A 99 -7.94 -16.53 -2.04
C VAL A 99 -7.23 -17.88 -2.08
N VAL A 100 -7.87 -18.91 -2.63
CA VAL A 100 -7.27 -20.24 -2.78
C VAL A 100 -6.11 -20.21 -3.77
N THR A 101 -6.26 -19.53 -4.91
CA THR A 101 -5.20 -19.44 -5.92
C THR A 101 -3.99 -18.69 -5.37
N VAL A 102 -4.20 -17.52 -4.76
CA VAL A 102 -3.12 -16.74 -4.14
C VAL A 102 -2.50 -17.54 -2.99
N GLY A 103 -3.32 -18.10 -2.10
CA GLY A 103 -2.88 -18.92 -0.97
C GLY A 103 -2.06 -20.15 -1.38
N ALA A 104 -2.42 -20.81 -2.48
CA ALA A 104 -1.69 -21.95 -3.02
C ALA A 104 -0.30 -21.56 -3.58
N THR A 105 -0.10 -20.30 -3.96
CA THR A 105 1.22 -19.81 -4.41
C THR A 105 2.12 -19.36 -3.26
N VAL A 106 1.58 -19.10 -2.06
CA VAL A 106 2.38 -18.65 -0.90
C VAL A 106 3.51 -19.62 -0.54
N PRO A 107 3.32 -20.97 -0.52
CA PRO A 107 4.41 -21.90 -0.26
C PRO A 107 5.54 -21.90 -1.30
N ALA A 108 5.29 -21.38 -2.52
CA ALA A 108 6.32 -21.23 -3.54
C ALA A 108 7.26 -20.04 -3.26
N LEU A 109 6.85 -19.11 -2.38
CA LEU A 109 7.72 -18.02 -1.96
C LEU A 109 8.81 -18.56 -1.01
N PRO A 110 10.06 -18.08 -1.14
CA PRO A 110 11.11 -18.46 -0.22
C PRO A 110 10.76 -18.00 1.21
N PRO A 111 11.18 -18.76 2.25
CA PRO A 111 10.98 -18.34 3.63
C PRO A 111 11.55 -16.94 3.86
N VAL A 112 10.86 -16.15 4.68
CA VAL A 112 11.29 -14.79 5.02
C VAL A 112 12.69 -14.83 5.64
N GLY A 113 13.65 -14.14 5.01
CA GLY A 113 15.05 -14.08 5.44
C GLY A 113 15.89 -15.29 5.04
N ALA A 114 15.43 -16.17 4.14
CA ALA A 114 16.23 -17.26 3.62
C ALA A 114 17.45 -16.73 2.83
N SER A 115 18.65 -17.17 3.20
CA SER A 115 19.93 -16.74 2.60
C SER A 115 20.07 -17.09 1.11
N GLY A 116 19.33 -18.09 0.63
CA GLY A 116 19.29 -18.47 -0.78
C GLY A 116 18.37 -17.61 -1.67
N THR A 117 17.75 -16.56 -1.13
CA THR A 117 16.86 -15.68 -1.91
C THR A 117 17.65 -14.82 -2.89
N PRO A 118 17.13 -14.56 -4.12
CA PRO A 118 17.80 -13.70 -5.10
C PRO A 118 18.15 -12.30 -4.57
N VAL A 119 17.37 -11.78 -3.62
CA VAL A 119 17.60 -10.47 -2.98
C VAL A 119 18.87 -10.46 -2.12
N LEU A 120 19.15 -11.58 -1.43
CA LEU A 120 20.33 -11.72 -0.56
C LEU A 120 21.53 -12.32 -1.30
N SER A 121 21.31 -13.15 -2.31
CA SER A 121 22.38 -13.82 -3.08
C SER A 121 22.83 -13.05 -4.32
N GLY A 122 21.99 -12.16 -4.87
CA GLY A 122 22.24 -11.49 -6.15
C GLY A 122 23.25 -10.34 -6.11
N GLY A 123 23.79 -9.98 -4.95
CA GLY A 123 24.84 -8.95 -4.79
C GLY A 123 24.43 -7.50 -5.07
N VAL A 124 23.33 -7.26 -5.81
CA VAL A 124 22.84 -5.92 -6.17
C VAL A 124 22.55 -5.05 -4.93
N SER A 125 21.88 -5.61 -3.93
CA SER A 125 21.60 -4.91 -2.67
C SER A 125 22.89 -4.43 -2.00
N GLN A 126 23.92 -5.28 -1.98
CA GLN A 126 25.22 -4.97 -1.39
C GLN A 126 25.97 -3.92 -2.23
N TYR A 127 25.94 -4.06 -3.55
CA TYR A 127 26.53 -3.08 -4.47
C TYR A 127 25.97 -1.67 -4.24
N TYR A 128 24.64 -1.52 -4.08
CA TYR A 128 24.05 -0.21 -3.77
C TYR A 128 24.49 0.32 -2.41
N LEU A 129 24.58 -0.52 -1.38
CA LEU A 129 25.06 -0.09 -0.07
C LEU A 129 26.50 0.39 -0.11
N ASP A 130 27.36 -0.30 -0.87
CA ASP A 130 28.79 -0.01 -0.91
C ASP A 130 29.13 1.16 -1.84
N ASN A 131 28.33 1.40 -2.90
CA ASN A 131 28.68 2.35 -3.97
C ASN A 131 27.74 3.56 -4.10
N ALA A 132 26.58 3.59 -3.42
CA ALA A 132 25.59 4.66 -3.62
C ALA A 132 26.17 6.06 -3.39
N TYR A 133 26.91 6.26 -2.28
CA TYR A 133 27.46 7.58 -1.97
C TYR A 133 28.52 8.01 -2.99
N ASP A 134 29.47 7.14 -3.31
CA ASP A 134 30.58 7.48 -4.21
C ASP A 134 30.09 7.77 -5.65
N GLN A 135 29.03 7.10 -6.10
CA GLN A 135 28.52 7.26 -7.47
C GLN A 135 27.47 8.38 -7.61
N THR A 136 26.72 8.70 -6.55
CA THR A 136 25.59 9.64 -6.63
C THR A 136 25.74 10.89 -5.76
N GLY A 137 26.65 10.87 -4.77
CA GLY A 137 26.78 11.92 -3.75
C GLY A 137 25.63 11.96 -2.73
N VAL A 138 24.69 11.02 -2.79
CA VAL A 138 23.50 10.98 -1.93
C VAL A 138 23.72 10.00 -0.77
N THR A 139 23.46 10.45 0.46
CA THR A 139 23.61 9.63 1.67
C THR A 139 22.46 8.65 1.90
N ASN A 140 21.25 9.01 1.48
CA ASN A 140 20.11 8.10 1.52
C ASN A 140 20.18 7.12 0.33
N VAL A 141 20.49 5.86 0.61
CA VAL A 141 20.61 4.79 -0.38
C VAL A 141 19.30 4.56 -1.13
N VAL A 142 18.13 4.69 -0.48
CA VAL A 142 16.83 4.53 -1.15
C VAL A 142 16.64 5.63 -2.19
N THR A 143 16.92 6.89 -1.85
CA THR A 143 16.88 8.01 -2.80
C THR A 143 17.88 7.82 -3.94
N ALA A 144 19.11 7.36 -3.63
CA ALA A 144 20.12 7.07 -4.63
C ALA A 144 19.66 5.97 -5.61
N VAL A 145 18.95 4.95 -5.11
CA VAL A 145 18.37 3.89 -5.94
C VAL A 145 17.22 4.41 -6.79
N LEU A 146 16.24 5.10 -6.20
CA LEU A 146 15.05 5.57 -6.92
C LEU A 146 15.39 6.60 -8.00
N VAL A 147 16.25 7.57 -7.69
CA VAL A 147 16.55 8.68 -8.62
C VAL A 147 17.78 8.39 -9.48
N GLY A 148 18.82 7.76 -8.92
CA GLY A 148 20.09 7.52 -9.59
C GLY A 148 20.11 6.20 -10.37
N TYR A 149 20.11 5.08 -9.66
CA TYR A 149 20.27 3.76 -10.30
C TYR A 149 19.05 3.30 -11.11
N ARG A 150 17.84 3.59 -10.61
CA ARG A 150 16.55 3.16 -11.17
C ARG A 150 15.65 4.34 -11.52
N GLY A 151 16.24 5.47 -11.88
CA GLY A 151 15.52 6.70 -12.25
C GLY A 151 14.48 6.53 -13.36
N PHE A 152 14.70 5.59 -14.30
CA PHE A 152 13.73 5.28 -15.35
C PHE A 152 12.42 4.67 -14.81
N ASP A 153 12.49 3.85 -13.75
CA ASP A 153 11.30 3.27 -13.12
C ASP A 153 10.50 4.38 -12.43
N THR A 154 11.17 5.26 -11.67
CA THR A 154 10.54 6.42 -11.01
C THR A 154 9.99 7.44 -12.01
N LEU A 155 10.63 7.63 -13.18
CA LEU A 155 10.08 8.43 -14.27
C LEU A 155 8.76 7.84 -14.79
N GLY A 156 8.71 6.51 -14.94
CA GLY A 156 7.49 5.78 -15.31
C GLY A 156 6.37 5.95 -14.27
N GLU A 157 6.69 5.79 -13.00
CA GLU A 157 5.75 6.03 -11.89
C GLU A 157 5.21 7.47 -11.90
N ALA A 158 6.09 8.46 -12.07
CA ALA A 158 5.70 9.87 -12.16
C ALA A 158 4.76 10.13 -13.36
N ALA A 159 5.03 9.52 -14.52
CA ALA A 159 4.17 9.63 -15.69
C ALA A 159 2.76 9.03 -15.43
N VAL A 160 2.67 7.90 -14.73
CA VAL A 160 1.39 7.28 -14.36
C VAL A 160 0.60 8.17 -13.40
N VAL A 161 1.24 8.70 -12.35
CA VAL A 161 0.58 9.60 -11.38
C VAL A 161 0.10 10.87 -12.07
N PHE A 162 0.92 11.45 -12.96
CA PHE A 162 0.55 12.62 -13.74
C PHE A 162 -0.65 12.34 -14.65
N ALA A 163 -0.64 11.21 -15.38
CA ALA A 163 -1.76 10.80 -16.22
C ALA A 163 -3.05 10.56 -15.42
N ALA A 164 -2.95 9.94 -14.24
CA ALA A 164 -4.08 9.78 -13.33
C ALA A 164 -4.64 11.12 -12.85
N GLY A 165 -3.76 12.10 -12.56
CA GLY A 165 -4.14 13.47 -12.22
C GLY A 165 -4.91 14.16 -13.35
N ILE A 166 -4.40 14.09 -14.60
CA ILE A 166 -5.11 14.62 -15.77
C ILE A 166 -6.47 13.94 -15.96
N ALA A 167 -6.51 12.61 -15.89
CA ALA A 167 -7.76 11.85 -16.03
C ALA A 167 -8.79 12.27 -14.97
N MET A 168 -8.37 12.47 -13.72
CA MET A 168 -9.24 12.99 -12.66
C MET A 168 -9.78 14.37 -13.00
N LEU A 169 -8.94 15.31 -13.44
CA LEU A 169 -9.36 16.68 -13.79
C LEU A 169 -10.36 16.71 -14.95
N LEU A 170 -10.13 15.89 -15.99
CA LEU A 170 -11.04 15.74 -17.12
C LEU A 170 -12.41 15.19 -16.68
N VAL A 171 -12.42 14.17 -15.82
CA VAL A 171 -13.67 13.60 -15.25
C VAL A 171 -14.41 14.63 -14.40
N LEU A 172 -13.69 15.39 -13.59
CA LEU A 172 -14.26 16.45 -12.75
C LEU A 172 -14.64 17.72 -13.54
N ARG A 173 -14.37 17.75 -14.85
CA ARG A 173 -14.53 18.93 -15.74
C ARG A 173 -13.88 20.18 -15.16
N ARG A 174 -12.75 20.02 -14.46
CA ARG A 174 -11.96 21.12 -13.93
C ARG A 174 -10.70 21.24 -14.75
N GLU A 175 -10.65 22.24 -15.62
CA GLU A 175 -9.40 22.67 -16.24
C GLU A 175 -8.59 23.41 -15.18
N ALA A 176 -7.58 22.76 -14.62
CA ALA A 176 -6.68 23.36 -13.64
C ALA A 176 -5.30 23.55 -14.27
N PHE A 177 -5.23 24.39 -15.30
CA PHE A 177 -3.98 24.98 -15.78
C PHE A 177 -4.27 26.44 -16.18
N VAL A 178 -4.30 27.32 -15.17
CA VAL A 178 -4.03 28.76 -15.31
C VAL A 178 -2.99 29.12 -14.27
#